data_AF-W1Y7E0-F1
#
_entry.id   AF-W1Y7E0-F1
#
_cell.length_a   1.000
_cell.length_b   1.000
_cell.length_c   1.000
_cell.angle_alpha   90.00
_cell.angle_beta   90.00
_cell.angle_gamma   90.00
#
_symmetry.space_group_name_H-M   'P 1'
#
loop_
_entity.id
_entity.type
_entity.pdbx_description
1 polymer ?
#
loop_
_entity_poly.entity_id
_entity_poly.type
_entity_poly.pdbx_seq_one_letter_code
_entity_poly.pdbx_strand_id
1 'polypeptide(L)'
;TKFIAVGQKALSSLNIIHIAAPHLEALNIATGETINFSSREDDHAILIYKLEPTTGMLRTRAYIGQHMPLYCSAMGKIYMAFGHPDYVKSYWESHQHEIQP
;
A
#
# COMPACT_ATOMS: atom_id res chain seq x y z
N THR A 1 -32.52 5.94 -0.28
CA THR A 1 -31.58 5.45 -1.33
C THR A 1 -30.62 6.51 -1.86
N LYS A 2 -30.95 7.82 -1.92
CA LYS A 2 -30.04 8.88 -2.41
C LYS A 2 -28.75 9.06 -1.58
N PHE A 3 -28.80 8.85 -0.26
CA PHE A 3 -27.60 8.96 0.61
C PHE A 3 -26.53 7.90 0.33
N ILE A 4 -26.93 6.66 0.03
CA ILE A 4 -26.00 5.58 -0.32
C ILE A 4 -25.31 5.88 -1.66
N ALA A 5 -26.06 6.37 -2.65
CA ALA A 5 -25.49 6.72 -3.96
C ALA A 5 -24.51 7.92 -3.88
N VAL A 6 -24.79 8.93 -3.05
CA VAL A 6 -23.85 10.04 -2.81
C VAL A 6 -22.63 9.58 -2.02
N GLY A 7 -22.80 8.72 -1.01
CA GLY A 7 -21.70 8.11 -0.26
C GLY A 7 -20.80 7.23 -1.14
N GLN A 8 -21.39 6.38 -1.98
CA GLN A 8 -20.66 5.57 -2.96
C GLN A 8 -19.94 6.44 -4.00
N LYS A 9 -20.58 7.52 -4.47
CA LYS A 9 -19.95 8.45 -5.41
C LYS A 9 -18.78 9.20 -4.77
N ALA A 10 -18.94 9.67 -3.52
CA ALA A 10 -17.89 10.33 -2.75
C ALA A 10 -16.70 9.38 -2.48
N LEU A 11 -16.97 8.12 -2.12
CA LEU A 11 -15.96 7.06 -1.95
C LEU A 11 -15.26 6.73 -3.28
N SER A 12 -15.99 6.68 -4.40
CA SER A 12 -15.41 6.45 -5.73
C SER A 12 -14.61 7.64 -6.27
N SER A 13 -14.87 8.85 -5.78
CA SER A 13 -14.21 10.09 -6.24
C SER A 13 -13.06 10.53 -5.35
N LEU A 14 -12.81 9.85 -4.23
CA LEU A 14 -11.77 10.23 -3.30
C LEU A 14 -10.41 9.80 -3.86
N ASN A 15 -9.72 10.73 -4.50
CA ASN A 15 -8.33 10.52 -4.87
C ASN A 15 -7.47 10.57 -3.60
N ILE A 16 -7.30 9.40 -2.97
CA ILE A 16 -6.52 9.24 -1.73
C ILE A 16 -5.11 9.81 -1.85
N ILE A 17 -4.52 9.79 -3.05
CA ILE A 17 -3.20 10.35 -3.30
C ILE A 17 -3.20 11.86 -3.05
N HIS A 18 -4.23 12.58 -3.51
CA HIS A 18 -4.33 14.02 -3.30
C HIS A 18 -4.39 14.39 -1.81
N ILE A 19 -5.06 13.56 -1.01
CA ILE A 19 -5.19 13.77 0.44
C ILE A 19 -3.90 13.37 1.16
N ALA A 20 -3.28 12.26 0.76
CA ALA A 20 -2.08 11.75 1.42
C ALA A 20 -0.80 12.53 1.06
N ALA A 21 -0.71 13.07 -0.16
CA ALA A 21 0.52 13.67 -0.70
C ALA A 21 1.17 14.71 0.24
N PRO A 22 0.46 15.69 0.83
CA PRO A 22 1.07 16.67 1.74
C PRO A 22 1.72 16.01 2.97
N HIS A 23 1.14 14.93 3.48
CA HIS A 23 1.68 14.19 4.63
C HIS A 23 2.90 13.35 4.25
N LEU A 24 2.88 12.74 3.07
CA LEU A 24 3.99 11.94 2.56
C LEU A 24 5.20 12.84 2.22
N GLU A 25 4.96 14.03 1.65
CA GLU A 25 5.99 15.04 1.39
C GLU A 25 6.61 15.54 2.69
N ALA A 26 5.80 15.87 3.70
CA ALA A 26 6.30 16.27 5.01
C ALA A 26 7.16 15.17 5.65
N LEU A 27 6.75 13.90 5.54
CA LEU A 27 7.51 12.77 6.06
C LEU A 27 8.83 12.57 5.29
N ASN A 28 8.82 12.70 3.97
CA ASN A 28 10.01 12.61 3.12
C ASN A 28 11.03 13.71 3.45
N ILE A 29 10.56 14.95 3.67
CA ILE A 29 11.42 16.07 4.09
C ILE A 29 11.98 15.83 5.50
N ALA A 30 11.14 15.37 6.44
CA ALA A 30 11.54 15.16 7.82
C ALA A 30 12.56 14.02 8.00
N THR A 31 12.44 12.96 7.19
CA THR A 31 13.29 11.77 7.28
C THR A 31 14.46 11.78 6.31
N GLY A 32 14.32 12.46 5.17
CA GLY A 32 15.26 12.39 4.07
C GLY A 32 15.16 11.13 3.21
N GLU A 33 14.30 10.18 3.57
CA GLU A 33 14.28 8.82 3.03
C GLU A 33 13.19 8.59 1.97
N THR A 34 13.33 7.50 1.21
CA THR A 34 12.30 7.06 0.24
C THR A 34 10.98 6.80 0.94
N ILE A 35 9.89 7.37 0.44
CA ILE A 35 8.53 7.08 0.92
C ILE A 35 7.79 6.25 -0.13
N ASN A 36 7.29 5.08 0.28
CA ASN A 36 6.44 4.22 -0.53
C ASN A 36 5.03 4.27 0.05
N PHE A 37 4.04 4.57 -0.80
CA PHE A 37 2.63 4.56 -0.43
C PHE A 37 1.87 3.62 -1.36
N SER A 38 1.18 2.65 -0.77
CA SER A 38 0.49 1.60 -1.50
C SER A 38 -1.01 1.61 -1.21
N SER A 39 -1.75 0.94 -2.08
CA SER A 39 -3.07 0.39 -1.78
C SER A 39 -2.99 -1.13 -1.81
N ARG A 40 -3.96 -1.80 -1.19
CA ARG A 40 -4.16 -3.23 -1.36
C ARG A 40 -5.05 -3.50 -2.57
N GLU A 41 -4.72 -4.52 -3.34
CA GLU A 41 -5.59 -5.13 -4.35
C GLU A 41 -5.46 -6.65 -4.20
N ASP A 42 -6.52 -7.30 -3.76
CA ASP A 42 -6.57 -8.73 -3.43
C ASP A 42 -5.39 -9.18 -2.55
N ASP A 43 -4.56 -10.07 -3.10
CA ASP A 43 -3.41 -10.73 -2.49
C ASP A 43 -2.08 -9.99 -2.80
N HIS A 44 -2.19 -8.73 -3.22
CA HIS A 44 -1.07 -7.86 -3.58
C HIS A 44 -1.16 -6.46 -2.94
N ALA A 45 0.01 -5.88 -2.70
CA ALA A 45 0.15 -4.46 -2.46
C ALA A 45 0.55 -3.77 -3.77
N ILE A 46 -0.18 -2.72 -4.15
CA ILE A 46 0.05 -1.92 -5.35
C ILE A 46 0.67 -0.60 -4.92
N LEU A 47 1.87 -0.30 -5.41
CA LEU A 47 2.48 1.01 -5.13
C LEU A 47 1.72 2.10 -5.92
N ILE A 48 1.06 3.02 -5.23
CA ILE A 48 0.25 4.07 -5.87
C ILE A 48 0.92 5.44 -5.84
N TYR A 49 1.91 5.63 -4.97
CA TYR A 49 2.69 6.85 -4.89
C TYR A 49 4.08 6.57 -4.32
N LYS A 50 5.09 7.30 -4.80
CA LYS A 50 6.48 7.15 -4.36
C LYS A 50 7.17 8.51 -4.36
N LEU A 51 7.90 8.79 -3.29
CA LEU A 51 8.84 9.90 -3.22
C LEU A 51 10.26 9.34 -3.11
N GLU A 52 11.15 9.82 -3.97
CA GLU A 52 12.58 9.53 -3.89
C GLU A 52 13.21 10.23 -2.67
N PRO A 53 14.34 9.74 -2.17
CA PRO A 53 14.99 10.34 -1.00
C PRO A 53 15.53 11.73 -1.37
N THR A 54 15.40 12.69 -0.44
CA THR A 54 15.94 14.04 -0.60
C THR A 54 17.40 14.11 -0.19
N THR A 55 17.76 13.45 0.91
CA THR A 55 19.14 13.38 1.44
C THR A 55 19.63 11.95 1.64
N GLY A 56 18.72 10.99 1.81
CA GLY A 56 19.03 9.56 1.91
C GLY A 56 19.70 9.03 0.66
N MET A 57 20.60 8.06 0.83
CA MET A 57 21.36 7.48 -0.29
C MET A 57 20.64 6.28 -0.94
N LEU A 58 19.74 5.62 -0.22
CA LEU A 58 19.07 4.40 -0.68
C LEU A 58 17.90 4.73 -1.59
N ARG A 59 18.01 4.35 -2.87
CA ARG A 59 16.94 4.41 -3.86
C ARG A 59 16.45 3.01 -4.18
N THR A 60 15.17 2.74 -3.93
CA THR A 60 14.57 1.44 -4.24
C THR A 60 14.22 1.35 -5.71
N ARG A 61 14.25 0.13 -6.28
CA ARG A 61 13.76 -0.14 -7.64
C ARG A 61 12.23 -0.18 -7.75
N ALA A 62 11.51 0.13 -6.66
CA ALA A 62 10.06 0.10 -6.66
C ALA A 62 9.50 1.21 -7.56
N TYR A 63 8.40 0.93 -8.26
CA TYR A 63 7.78 1.87 -9.20
C TYR A 63 6.25 1.90 -9.03
N ILE A 64 5.64 3.02 -9.39
CA ILE A 64 4.19 3.21 -9.28
C ILE A 64 3.49 2.22 -10.23
N GLY A 65 2.47 1.53 -9.73
CA GLY A 65 1.76 0.43 -10.40
C GLY A 65 2.38 -0.94 -10.16
N GLN A 66 3.49 -1.06 -9.42
CA GLN A 66 4.08 -2.35 -9.12
C GLN A 66 3.19 -3.17 -8.17
N HIS A 67 2.90 -4.41 -8.55
CA HIS A 67 2.26 -5.43 -7.71
C HIS A 67 3.33 -6.17 -6.90
N MET A 68 3.14 -6.25 -5.59
CA MET A 68 4.03 -6.96 -4.67
C MET A 68 3.22 -7.97 -3.85
N PRO A 69 3.66 -9.24 -3.73
CA PRO A 69 3.05 -10.18 -2.79
C PRO A 69 3.01 -9.61 -1.37
N LEU A 70 1.93 -9.89 -0.63
CA LEU A 70 1.74 -9.30 0.69
C LEU A 70 2.79 -9.77 1.72
N TYR A 71 3.31 -10.99 1.59
CA TYR A 71 4.22 -11.56 2.58
C TYR A 71 5.60 -10.86 2.64
N CYS A 72 6.06 -10.30 1.51
CA CYS A 72 7.45 -9.86 1.34
C CYS A 72 7.67 -8.36 1.56
N SER A 73 6.66 -7.63 2.03
CA SER A 73 6.78 -6.19 2.31
C SER A 73 6.15 -5.81 3.65
N ALA A 74 6.63 -4.73 4.26
CA ALA A 74 6.04 -4.19 5.49
C ALA A 74 4.57 -3.76 5.26
N MET A 75 4.29 -3.10 4.14
CA MET A 75 2.93 -2.69 3.74
C MET A 75 2.00 -3.90 3.61
N GLY A 76 2.46 -4.97 2.93
CA GLY A 76 1.69 -6.19 2.77
C GLY A 76 1.39 -6.90 4.09
N LYS A 77 2.37 -6.97 5.00
CA LYS A 77 2.15 -7.49 6.36
C LYS A 77 1.13 -6.67 7.14
N ILE A 78 1.14 -5.34 7.01
CA ILE A 78 0.12 -4.47 7.61
C ILE A 78 -1.27 -4.79 7.04
N TYR A 79 -1.41 -4.94 5.72
CA TYR A 79 -2.68 -5.30 5.10
C TYR A 79 -3.23 -6.64 5.55
N MET A 80 -2.35 -7.61 5.81
CA MET A 80 -2.74 -8.90 6.37
C MET A 80 -3.12 -8.79 7.85
N ALA A 81 -2.34 -8.06 8.65
CA ALA A 81 -2.55 -7.94 10.10
C ALA A 81 -3.86 -7.24 10.47
N PHE A 82 -4.29 -6.26 9.67
CA PHE A 82 -5.54 -5.50 9.88
C PHE A 82 -6.65 -5.88 8.90
N GLY A 83 -6.49 -6.98 8.15
CA GLY A 83 -7.53 -7.57 7.32
C GLY A 83 -8.49 -8.45 8.13
N HIS A 84 -9.19 -9.36 7.45
CA HIS A 84 -10.00 -10.37 8.14
C HIS A 84 -9.09 -11.27 8.99
N PRO A 85 -9.46 -11.62 10.25
CA PRO A 85 -8.60 -12.42 11.14
C PRO A 85 -8.11 -13.74 10.54
N ASP A 86 -8.97 -14.41 9.77
CA ASP A 86 -8.62 -15.68 9.11
C ASP A 86 -7.78 -15.51 7.82
N TYR A 87 -7.62 -14.28 7.32
CA TYR A 87 -6.99 -14.04 6.02
C TYR A 87 -5.52 -14.44 6.01
N VAL A 88 -4.79 -14.26 7.12
CA VAL A 88 -3.39 -14.69 7.22
C VAL A 88 -3.27 -16.20 7.02
N LYS A 89 -4.19 -16.96 7.62
CA LYS A 89 -4.24 -18.42 7.49
C LYS A 89 -4.56 -18.83 6.06
N SER A 90 -5.60 -18.25 5.46
CA SER A 90 -5.97 -18.57 4.08
C SER A 90 -4.88 -18.19 3.08
N TYR A 91 -4.22 -17.04 3.28
CA TYR A 91 -3.11 -16.58 2.45
C TYR A 91 -1.92 -17.56 2.52
N TRP A 92 -1.60 -18.04 3.72
CA TRP A 92 -0.58 -19.08 3.90
C TRP A 92 -0.94 -20.36 3.15
N GLU A 93 -2.17 -20.86 3.33
CA GLU A 93 -2.61 -22.11 2.70
C GLU A 93 -2.50 -22.06 1.18
N SER A 94 -2.80 -20.91 0.55
CA SER A 94 -2.71 -20.72 -0.90
C SER A 94 -1.31 -20.38 -1.43
N HIS A 95 -0.43 -19.74 -0.65
CA HIS A 95 0.87 -19.24 -1.13
C HIS A 95 2.10 -19.90 -0.48
N GLN A 96 1.92 -20.92 0.38
CA GLN A 96 3.02 -21.59 1.10
C GLN A 96 4.16 -22.07 0.18
N HIS A 97 3.85 -22.52 -1.04
CA HIS A 97 4.85 -22.98 -2.02
C HIS A 97 5.74 -21.85 -2.57
N GLU A 98 5.25 -20.61 -2.58
CA GLU A 98 6.02 -19.43 -2.99
C GLU A 98 6.84 -18.85 -1.83
N ILE A 99 6.33 -19.01 -0.59
CA ILE A 99 6.96 -18.48 0.63
C ILE A 99 8.06 -19.41 1.14
N GLN A 100 7.85 -20.73 1.02
CA GLN A 100 8.81 -21.77 1.38
C GLN A 100 9.32 -22.47 0.11
N PRO A 101 10.38 -21.94 -0.52
CA PRO A 101 11.03 -22.60 -1.66
C PRO A 101 11.78 -23.87 -1.26
#